data_AF-A0A378MWB1-F1
#
_entry.id   AF-A0A378MWB1-F1
#
_cell.length_a   1.000
_cell.length_b   1.000
_cell.length_c   1.000
_cell.angle_alpha   90.00
_cell.angle_beta   90.00
_cell.angle_gamma   90.00
#
_symmetry.space_group_name_H-M   'P 1'
#
loop_
_entity.id
_entity.type
_entity.pdbx_description
1 polymer ?
#
loop_
_entity_poly.entity_id
_entity_poly.type
_entity_poly.pdbx_seq_one_letter_code
_entity_poly.pdbx_strand_id
1 'polypeptide(L)'
;MGAKRQSGWKRAYTLADHVINEKIVFERNKNYWNDKETVINKATFLAIANAATDVSRYRAGDLDMTNYALPPEQFATLKKEIPNEVFTARTLSTYYYEINHKRAPFDNVKVREALNLALDRTIITDKVLGQGQTPTYVFTRLIFTRVKKSSNLLIPKIQWQIEKPKR
;
A
#
# COMPACT_ATOMS: atom_id res chain seq x y z
N MET A 1 -35.01 -11.20 10.18
CA MET A 1 -35.09 -9.75 10.45
C MET A 1 -33.85 -9.34 11.23
N GLY A 2 -32.79 -8.88 10.54
CA GLY A 2 -31.54 -8.47 11.19
C GLY A 2 -31.64 -7.02 11.66
N ALA A 3 -31.58 -6.81 12.97
CA ALA A 3 -31.65 -5.47 13.57
C ALA A 3 -30.51 -4.59 13.06
N LYS A 4 -30.83 -3.53 12.32
CA LYS A 4 -29.89 -2.46 11.99
C LYS A 4 -29.46 -1.80 13.31
N ARG A 5 -28.27 -2.14 13.80
CA ARG A 5 -27.60 -1.40 14.89
C ARG A 5 -27.37 0.03 14.39
N GLN A 6 -28.30 0.94 14.67
CA GLN A 6 -28.07 2.37 14.53
C GLN A 6 -27.07 2.79 15.61
N SER A 7 -25.78 2.66 15.29
CA SER A 7 -24.71 3.22 16.10
C SER A 7 -24.86 4.74 16.06
N GLY A 8 -25.01 5.39 17.23
CA GLY A 8 -25.24 6.84 17.40
C GLY A 8 -24.07 7.76 16.98
N TRP A 9 -23.34 7.42 15.92
CA TRP A 9 -22.21 8.18 15.42
C TRP A 9 -22.66 9.07 14.26
N LYS A 10 -22.51 10.40 14.44
CA LYS A 10 -22.74 11.44 13.43
C LYS A 10 -21.71 11.36 12.30
N ARG A 11 -21.74 10.30 11.49
CA ARG A 11 -20.85 10.06 10.33
C ARG A 11 -21.54 10.50 9.04
N ALA A 12 -20.77 10.82 8.00
CA ALA A 12 -21.29 11.25 6.69
C ALA A 12 -22.07 10.15 5.94
N TYR A 13 -21.79 8.88 6.22
CA TYR A 13 -22.46 7.73 5.60
C TYR A 13 -22.87 6.69 6.65
N THR A 14 -23.91 5.94 6.35
CA THR A 14 -24.35 4.75 7.07
C THR A 14 -24.07 3.48 6.25
N LEU A 15 -23.90 2.35 6.94
CA LEU A 15 -23.79 1.05 6.29
C LEU A 15 -25.17 0.64 5.76
N ALA A 16 -25.29 0.46 4.45
CA ALA A 16 -26.51 0.00 3.80
C ALA A 16 -26.52 -1.51 3.62
N ASP A 17 -25.39 -2.09 3.19
CA ASP A 17 -25.24 -3.53 2.95
C ASP A 17 -23.78 -3.99 3.14
N HIS A 18 -23.59 -5.26 3.49
CA HIS A 18 -22.28 -5.89 3.62
C HIS A 18 -22.36 -7.36 3.23
N VAL A 19 -21.77 -7.69 2.09
CA VAL A 19 -21.60 -9.07 1.61
C VAL A 19 -20.12 -9.41 1.72
N ILE A 20 -19.82 -10.38 2.58
CA ILE A 20 -18.44 -10.80 2.88
C ILE A 20 -17.74 -11.23 1.59
N ASN A 21 -16.49 -10.76 1.41
CA ASN A 21 -15.64 -11.01 0.24
C ASN A 21 -16.20 -10.52 -1.10
N GLU A 22 -17.27 -9.72 -1.10
CA GLU A 22 -17.83 -9.14 -2.32
C GLU A 22 -17.83 -7.62 -2.24
N LYS A 23 -18.65 -7.06 -1.33
CA LYS A 23 -18.86 -5.61 -1.28
C LYS A 23 -19.32 -5.09 0.08
N ILE A 24 -19.03 -3.81 0.31
CA ILE A 24 -19.62 -3.00 1.38
C ILE A 24 -20.29 -1.79 0.72
N VAL A 25 -21.55 -1.57 1.01
CA VAL A 25 -22.34 -0.48 0.45
C VAL A 25 -22.62 0.56 1.53
N PHE A 26 -22.30 1.81 1.22
CA PHE A 26 -22.57 2.96 2.06
C PHE A 26 -23.60 3.88 1.41
N GLU A 27 -24.50 4.42 2.22
CA GLU A 27 -25.47 5.43 1.81
C GLU A 27 -25.29 6.70 2.63
N ARG A 28 -25.53 7.84 2.00
CA ARG A 28 -25.37 9.16 2.62
C ARG A 28 -26.29 9.32 3.84
N ASN A 29 -25.73 9.80 4.94
CA ASN A 29 -26.45 10.04 6.17
C ASN A 29 -26.99 11.47 6.25
N LYS A 30 -28.30 11.65 6.03
CA LYS A 30 -28.96 12.96 6.13
C LYS A 30 -28.92 13.61 7.52
N ASN A 31 -28.65 12.82 8.56
CA ASN A 31 -28.49 13.33 9.93
C ASN A 31 -27.06 13.76 10.26
N TYR A 32 -26.13 13.70 9.29
CA TYR A 32 -24.76 14.17 9.46
C TYR A 32 -24.72 15.69 9.60
N TRP A 33 -23.93 16.21 10.55
CA TRP A 33 -23.88 17.65 10.85
C TRP A 33 -23.47 18.51 9.64
N ASN A 34 -22.67 17.96 8.73
CA ASN A 34 -22.27 18.60 7.48
C ASN A 34 -22.84 17.88 6.25
N ASP A 35 -24.06 17.33 6.35
CA ASP A 35 -24.71 16.68 5.21
C ASP A 35 -24.83 17.62 4.01
N LYS A 36 -25.04 18.93 4.23
CA LYS A 36 -25.18 19.94 3.16
C LYS A 36 -24.01 19.93 2.16
N GLU A 37 -22.79 19.65 2.62
CA GLU A 37 -21.57 19.59 1.80
C GLU A 37 -21.27 18.18 1.27
N THR A 38 -22.05 17.18 1.66
CA THR A 38 -21.87 15.81 1.14
C THR A 38 -22.45 15.72 -0.26
N VAL A 39 -21.66 15.26 -1.25
CA VAL A 39 -22.11 15.19 -2.66
C VAL A 39 -22.48 13.77 -3.06
N ILE A 40 -21.63 12.79 -2.76
CA ILE A 40 -21.85 11.39 -3.12
C ILE A 40 -22.99 10.82 -2.29
N ASN A 41 -23.97 10.21 -2.95
CA ASN A 41 -25.16 9.65 -2.28
C ASN A 41 -24.96 8.18 -1.88
N LYS A 42 -24.18 7.44 -2.67
CA LYS A 42 -23.92 6.01 -2.47
C LYS A 42 -22.49 5.68 -2.91
N ALA A 43 -21.82 4.84 -2.14
CA ALA A 43 -20.50 4.33 -2.48
C ALA A 43 -20.46 2.82 -2.25
N THR A 44 -19.82 2.09 -3.16
CA THR A 44 -19.63 0.64 -3.07
C THR A 44 -18.15 0.34 -3.02
N PHE A 45 -17.70 -0.33 -1.96
CA PHE A 45 -16.32 -0.77 -1.79
C PHE A 45 -16.27 -2.25 -2.18
N LEU A 46 -15.52 -2.58 -3.22
CA LEU A 46 -15.38 -3.94 -3.72
C LEU A 46 -14.18 -4.64 -3.08
N ALA A 47 -14.32 -5.94 -2.77
CA ALA A 47 -13.25 -6.75 -2.21
C ALA A 47 -12.41 -7.42 -3.32
N ILE A 48 -11.74 -6.62 -4.15
CA ILE A 48 -10.88 -7.12 -5.24
C ILE A 48 -9.43 -7.18 -4.76
N ALA A 49 -8.87 -8.39 -4.65
CA ALA A 49 -7.50 -8.59 -4.16
C ALA A 49 -6.44 -8.47 -5.26
N ASN A 50 -6.78 -8.83 -6.51
CA ASN A 50 -5.83 -8.86 -7.62
C ASN A 50 -5.87 -7.53 -8.40
N ALA A 51 -4.75 -6.82 -8.44
CA ALA A 51 -4.64 -5.52 -9.11
C ALA A 51 -4.96 -5.56 -10.61
N ALA A 52 -4.66 -6.67 -11.30
CA ALA A 52 -4.97 -6.77 -12.73
C ALA A 52 -6.49 -6.90 -12.95
N THR A 53 -7.18 -7.64 -12.09
CA THR A 53 -8.66 -7.71 -12.10
C THR A 53 -9.29 -6.34 -11.81
N ASP A 54 -8.70 -5.60 -10.88
CA ASP A 54 -9.14 -4.24 -10.52
C ASP A 54 -9.03 -3.29 -11.73
N VAL A 55 -7.87 -3.27 -12.40
CA VAL A 55 -7.66 -2.49 -13.63
C VAL A 55 -8.57 -2.93 -14.78
N SER A 56 -8.80 -4.23 -14.96
CA SER A 56 -9.73 -4.71 -15.99
C SER A 56 -11.16 -4.23 -15.76
N ARG A 57 -11.63 -4.27 -14.50
CA ARG A 57 -12.96 -3.77 -14.14
C ARG A 57 -13.07 -2.24 -14.25
N TYR A 58 -12.01 -1.51 -13.89
CA TYR A 58 -11.93 -0.08 -14.13
C TYR A 58 -12.13 0.25 -15.62
N ARG A 59 -11.39 -0.44 -16.50
CA ARG A 59 -11.50 -0.24 -17.95
C ARG A 59 -12.86 -0.64 -18.53
N ALA A 60 -13.52 -1.61 -17.90
CA ALA A 60 -14.88 -2.00 -18.27
C ALA A 60 -15.95 -1.00 -17.80
N GLY A 61 -15.59 -0.04 -16.94
CA GLY A 61 -16.53 0.91 -16.33
C GLY A 61 -17.31 0.33 -15.14
N ASP A 62 -16.89 -0.82 -14.61
CA ASP A 62 -17.54 -1.47 -13.46
C ASP A 62 -17.19 -0.81 -12.12
N LEU A 63 -16.12 0.00 -12.09
CA LEU A 63 -15.70 0.75 -10.90
C LEU A 63 -15.02 2.07 -11.30
N ASP A 64 -15.19 3.08 -10.46
CA ASP A 64 -14.72 4.46 -10.71
C ASP A 64 -13.30 4.72 -10.19
N MET A 65 -12.86 3.95 -9.19
CA MET A 65 -11.57 4.12 -8.51
C MET A 65 -10.98 2.76 -8.16
N THR A 66 -9.81 2.47 -8.71
CA THR A 66 -9.01 1.30 -8.32
C THR A 66 -8.48 1.45 -6.90
N ASN A 67 -8.07 0.34 -6.31
CA ASN A 67 -7.25 0.35 -5.11
C ASN A 67 -5.85 0.94 -5.41
N TYR A 68 -5.09 1.22 -4.36
CA TYR A 68 -3.78 1.89 -4.46
C TYR A 68 -2.76 1.12 -5.33
N ALA A 69 -2.86 -0.21 -5.42
CA ALA A 69 -1.89 -1.04 -6.12
C ALA A 69 -2.24 -1.17 -7.61
N LEU A 70 -1.35 -0.70 -8.49
CA LEU A 70 -1.41 -1.00 -9.91
C LEU A 70 -0.51 -2.20 -10.25
N PRO A 71 -0.85 -3.03 -11.26
CA PRO A 71 0.01 -4.12 -11.69
C PRO A 71 1.33 -3.57 -12.26
N PRO A 72 2.50 -3.97 -11.72
CA PRO A 72 3.81 -3.49 -12.20
C PRO A 72 4.00 -3.63 -13.71
N GLU A 73 3.57 -4.77 -14.27
CA GLU A 73 3.69 -5.11 -15.68
C GLU A 73 2.83 -4.22 -16.59
N GLN A 74 1.73 -3.68 -16.08
CA GLN A 74 0.82 -2.82 -16.83
C GLN A 74 1.08 -1.32 -16.60
N PHE A 75 1.81 -0.97 -15.54
CA PHE A 75 1.94 0.41 -15.08
C PHE A 75 2.50 1.38 -16.14
N ALA A 76 3.51 0.94 -16.91
CA ALA A 76 4.09 1.75 -17.98
C ALA A 76 3.09 1.97 -19.13
N THR A 77 2.28 0.97 -19.46
CA THR A 77 1.22 1.05 -20.48
C THR A 77 0.08 1.94 -20.01
N LEU A 78 -0.40 1.77 -18.78
CA LEU A 78 -1.44 2.59 -18.17
C LEU A 78 -1.07 4.08 -18.19
N LYS A 79 0.18 4.42 -17.82
CA LYS A 79 0.68 5.80 -17.88
C LYS A 79 0.72 6.39 -19.28
N LYS A 80 0.80 5.58 -20.34
CA LYS A 80 0.77 6.04 -21.72
C LYS A 80 -0.65 6.18 -22.25
N GLU A 81 -1.52 5.24 -21.91
CA GLU A 81 -2.88 5.18 -22.45
C GLU A 81 -3.86 6.12 -21.73
N ILE A 82 -3.74 6.22 -20.40
CA ILE A 82 -4.63 7.02 -19.54
C ILE A 82 -3.83 7.92 -18.59
N PRO A 83 -2.93 8.80 -19.10
CA PRO A 83 -1.99 9.58 -18.28
C PRO A 83 -2.67 10.48 -17.24
N ASN A 84 -3.90 10.93 -17.50
CA ASN A 84 -4.65 11.82 -16.61
C ASN A 84 -5.43 11.07 -15.51
N GLU A 85 -5.46 9.75 -15.56
CA GLU A 85 -6.19 8.90 -14.62
C GLU A 85 -5.24 8.08 -13.74
N VAL A 86 -3.95 8.01 -14.11
CA VAL A 86 -2.93 7.33 -13.31
C VAL A 86 -2.32 8.28 -12.30
N PHE A 87 -2.75 8.16 -11.05
CA PHE A 87 -2.22 8.94 -9.94
C PHE A 87 -1.23 8.13 -9.11
N THR A 88 0.00 8.62 -9.00
CA THR A 88 1.01 8.07 -8.07
C THR A 88 1.55 9.16 -7.16
N ALA A 89 1.47 8.94 -5.86
CA ALA A 89 2.04 9.84 -4.86
C ALA A 89 3.01 9.09 -3.95
N ARG A 90 4.00 9.82 -3.43
CA ARG A 90 4.86 9.30 -2.37
C ARG A 90 4.05 9.18 -1.08
N THR A 91 3.92 7.97 -0.56
CA THR A 91 3.19 7.70 0.69
C THR A 91 4.10 7.70 1.91
N LEU A 92 3.51 7.92 3.09
CA LEU A 92 4.15 7.76 4.40
C LEU A 92 3.99 6.32 4.87
N SER A 93 4.47 5.39 4.05
CA SER A 93 4.40 3.96 4.31
C SER A 93 5.74 3.32 3.97
N THR A 94 6.11 2.30 4.74
CA THR A 94 7.32 1.50 4.53
C THR A 94 6.89 0.06 4.32
N TYR A 95 7.26 -0.51 3.18
CA TYR A 95 7.08 -1.93 2.90
C TYR A 95 8.30 -2.68 3.44
N TYR A 96 8.08 -3.71 4.25
CA TYR A 96 9.13 -4.52 4.84
C TYR A 96 8.63 -5.95 5.07
N TYR A 97 9.56 -6.90 5.10
CA TYR A 97 9.24 -8.25 5.59
C TYR A 97 9.32 -8.24 7.11
N GLU A 98 8.18 -8.47 7.75
CA GLU A 98 8.14 -8.62 9.19
C GLU A 98 8.67 -10.00 9.59
N ILE A 99 9.66 -10.02 10.48
CA ILE A 99 10.31 -11.25 10.94
C ILE A 99 9.83 -11.54 12.36
N ASN A 100 9.36 -12.76 12.59
CA ASN A 100 9.00 -13.20 13.94
C ASN A 100 10.26 -13.46 14.79
N HIS A 101 10.66 -12.48 15.60
CA HIS A 101 11.85 -12.55 16.44
C HIS A 101 11.80 -13.59 17.57
N LYS A 102 10.64 -14.23 17.83
CA LYS A 102 10.49 -15.24 18.88
C LYS A 102 10.52 -16.68 18.37
N ARG A 103 10.60 -16.88 17.04
CA ARG A 103 10.51 -18.19 16.41
C ARG A 103 11.85 -18.55 15.77
N ALA A 104 12.45 -19.67 16.16
CA ALA A 104 13.64 -20.20 15.50
C ALA A 104 13.40 -20.44 13.99
N PRO A 105 14.38 -20.16 13.10
CA PRO A 105 15.74 -19.67 13.39
C PRO A 105 15.85 -18.13 13.44
N PHE A 106 14.73 -17.41 13.42
CA PHE A 106 14.69 -15.95 13.33
C PHE A 106 14.88 -15.23 14.67
N ASP A 107 14.93 -15.97 15.78
CA ASP A 107 15.37 -15.49 17.09
C ASP A 107 16.86 -15.10 17.11
N ASN A 108 17.68 -15.76 16.28
CA ASN A 108 19.08 -15.41 16.08
C ASN A 108 19.25 -14.12 15.25
N VAL A 109 19.88 -13.09 15.84
CA VAL A 109 20.14 -11.80 15.17
C VAL A 109 20.97 -11.93 13.89
N LYS A 110 21.92 -12.88 13.83
CA LYS A 110 22.77 -13.09 12.64
C LYS A 110 21.97 -13.60 11.45
N VAL A 111 20.95 -14.43 11.68
CA VAL A 111 20.04 -14.91 10.63
C VAL A 111 19.25 -13.73 10.05
N ARG A 112 18.73 -12.84 10.91
CA ARG A 112 18.00 -11.65 10.47
C ARG A 112 18.89 -10.67 9.72
N GLU A 113 20.12 -10.47 10.19
CA GLU A 113 21.11 -9.61 9.52
C GLU A 113 21.48 -10.15 8.13
N ALA A 114 21.72 -11.46 8.01
CA ALA A 114 22.01 -12.11 6.74
C ALA A 114 20.85 -11.91 5.73
N LEU A 115 19.59 -12.07 6.16
CA LEU A 115 18.42 -11.81 5.31
C LEU A 115 18.32 -10.33 4.90
N ASN A 116 18.62 -9.42 5.83
CA ASN A 116 18.58 -7.98 5.58
C ASN A 116 19.62 -7.53 4.55
N LEU A 117 20.81 -8.14 4.56
CA LEU A 117 21.91 -7.90 3.64
C LEU A 117 21.72 -8.58 2.28
N ALA A 118 21.13 -9.78 2.26
CA ALA A 118 20.87 -10.52 1.03
C ALA A 118 19.79 -9.88 0.14
N LEU A 119 18.94 -9.01 0.71
CA LEU A 119 17.86 -8.37 -0.02
C LEU A 119 18.37 -7.17 -0.86
N ASP A 120 18.45 -7.36 -2.18
CA ASP A 120 18.67 -6.27 -3.12
C ASP A 120 17.36 -5.47 -3.31
N ARG A 121 17.29 -4.34 -2.61
CA ARG A 121 16.14 -3.45 -2.62
C ARG A 121 16.01 -2.70 -3.94
N THR A 122 17.11 -2.42 -4.62
CA THR A 122 17.13 -1.68 -5.88
C THR A 122 16.54 -2.52 -7.00
N ILE A 123 16.85 -3.82 -7.04
CA ILE A 123 16.20 -4.74 -7.98
C ILE A 123 14.68 -4.75 -7.75
N ILE A 124 14.24 -4.84 -6.50
CA ILE A 124 12.80 -4.87 -6.18
C ILE A 124 12.12 -3.57 -6.59
N THR A 125 12.66 -2.41 -6.22
CA THR A 125 12.01 -1.13 -6.52
C THR A 125 12.05 -0.76 -7.99
N ASP A 126 13.15 -1.04 -8.67
CA ASP A 126 13.39 -0.48 -10.00
C ASP A 126 13.08 -1.46 -11.13
N LYS A 127 13.23 -2.77 -10.89
CA LYS A 127 13.04 -3.82 -11.91
C LYS A 127 11.76 -4.62 -11.73
N VAL A 128 11.40 -4.91 -10.47
CA VAL A 128 10.19 -5.70 -10.19
C VAL A 128 8.95 -4.80 -10.10
N LEU A 129 9.03 -3.70 -9.33
CA LEU A 129 7.90 -2.78 -9.15
C LEU A 129 7.89 -1.66 -10.20
N GLY A 130 8.94 -0.84 -10.25
CA GLY A 130 9.10 0.21 -11.26
C GLY A 130 8.10 1.37 -11.18
N GLN A 131 7.46 1.60 -10.01
CA GLN A 131 6.36 2.58 -9.88
C GLN A 131 6.71 3.82 -9.05
N GLY A 132 8.01 4.05 -8.79
CA GLY A 132 8.49 5.21 -8.01
C GLY A 132 8.64 4.94 -6.52
N GLN A 133 8.50 3.68 -6.08
CA GLN A 133 8.95 3.24 -4.77
C GLN A 133 10.46 3.51 -4.61
N THR A 134 10.88 3.86 -3.40
CA THR A 134 12.29 4.16 -3.10
C THR A 134 12.86 3.15 -2.11
N PRO A 135 14.05 2.59 -2.36
CA PRO A 135 14.67 1.67 -1.41
C PRO A 135 14.92 2.38 -0.07
N THR A 136 14.65 1.68 1.03
CA THR A 136 14.87 2.19 2.39
C THR A 136 15.60 1.17 3.25
N TYR A 137 16.37 1.68 4.20
CA TYR A 137 17.16 0.91 5.17
C TYR A 137 16.70 1.16 6.61
N VAL A 138 15.66 1.97 6.77
CA VAL A 138 15.08 2.37 8.05
C VAL A 138 13.56 2.24 7.97
N PHE A 139 12.94 1.95 9.12
CA PHE A 139 11.50 1.81 9.23
C PHE A 139 10.78 3.16 9.06
N THR A 140 11.21 4.18 9.81
CA THR A 140 10.62 5.53 9.75
C THR A 140 11.11 6.28 8.53
N ARG A 141 10.17 6.81 7.73
CA ARG A 141 10.50 7.56 6.51
C ARG A 141 10.99 8.98 6.86
N LEU A 142 12.19 9.31 6.40
CA LEU A 142 12.88 10.56 6.74
C LEU A 142 12.41 11.81 5.97
N ILE A 143 11.32 11.74 5.21
CA ILE A 143 10.89 12.85 4.33
C ILE A 143 10.30 14.03 5.13
N PHE A 144 9.80 13.80 6.34
CA PHE A 144 9.24 14.86 7.20
C PHE A 144 9.97 15.06 8.52
N THR A 145 10.67 14.05 9.02
CA THR A 145 11.35 14.17 10.31
C THR A 145 12.67 14.90 10.14
N ARG A 146 12.87 16.00 10.88
CA ARG A 146 14.16 16.70 11.11
C ARG A 146 15.19 15.82 11.84
N VAL A 147 15.10 14.50 11.69
CA VAL A 147 16.05 13.52 12.17
C VAL A 147 17.26 13.63 11.25
N LYS A 148 18.34 14.22 11.78
CA LYS A 148 19.62 14.29 11.10
C LYS A 148 20.00 12.89 10.63
N LYS A 149 20.34 12.76 9.36
CA LYS A 149 20.98 11.57 8.79
C LYS A 149 22.26 11.32 9.61
N SER A 150 22.22 10.39 10.56
CA SER A 150 23.41 9.99 11.31
C SER A 150 24.40 9.40 10.29
N SER A 151 25.63 9.91 10.27
CA SER A 151 26.72 9.52 9.37
C SER A 151 27.03 8.03 9.42
N ASN A 152 26.60 7.32 10.46
CA ASN A 152 26.85 5.89 10.66
C ASN A 152 25.85 4.99 9.92
N LEU A 153 24.83 5.57 9.26
CA LEU A 153 23.87 4.85 8.38
C LEU A 153 24.30 4.88 6.91
N LEU A 154 25.47 5.43 6.60
CA LEU A 154 26.10 5.29 5.29
C LEU A 154 26.65 3.88 5.18
N ILE A 155 25.85 2.97 4.64
CA ILE A 155 26.32 1.68 4.14
C ILE A 155 27.44 1.99 3.14
N PRO A 156 28.65 1.40 3.30
CA PRO A 156 29.72 1.55 2.33
C PRO A 156 29.21 1.19 0.94
N LYS A 157 29.63 1.94 -0.08
CA LYS A 157 29.36 1.63 -1.50
C LYS A 157 29.37 0.11 -1.72
N ILE A 158 28.32 -0.41 -2.36
CA ILE A 158 28.03 -1.81 -2.72
C ILE A 158 29.14 -2.52 -3.55
N GLN A 159 30.31 -1.91 -3.71
CA GLN A 159 31.47 -2.52 -4.36
C GLN A 159 32.18 -3.60 -3.50
N TRP A 160 31.96 -3.65 -2.17
CA TRP A 160 32.77 -4.49 -1.26
C TRP A 160 32.14 -5.82 -0.81
N GLN A 161 30.89 -6.13 -1.18
CA GLN A 161 30.15 -7.25 -0.56
C GLN A 161 29.94 -8.49 -1.47
N ILE A 162 30.34 -8.43 -2.73
CA ILE A 162 30.31 -9.62 -3.62
C ILE A 162 31.50 -10.57 -3.33
N GLU A 163 32.53 -10.12 -2.61
CA GLU A 163 33.78 -10.89 -2.42
C GLU A 163 33.91 -11.66 -1.09
N LYS A 164 32.94 -11.61 -0.17
CA LYS A 164 33.00 -12.48 1.01
C LYS A 164 32.25 -13.80 0.76
N PRO A 165 32.96 -14.93 0.57
CA PRO A 165 32.31 -16.21 0.34
C PRO A 165 31.58 -16.62 1.62
N LYS A 166 30.31 -17.01 1.44
CA LYS A 166 29.46 -17.79 2.35
C LYS A 166 30.21 -18.33 3.59
N ARG A 167 30.08 -17.63 4.73
CA ARG A 167 30.29 -18.18 6.07
C ARG A 167 29.31 -17.53 7.03
#